data_AF-A0A1R0H7D8-F1
#
_entry.id   AF-A0A1R0H7D8-F1
#
_cell.length_a   1.000
_cell.length_b   1.000
_cell.length_c   1.000
_cell.angle_alpha   90.00
_cell.angle_beta   90.00
_cell.angle_gamma   90.00
#
_symmetry.space_group_name_H-M   'P 1'
#
loop_
_entity.id
_entity.type
_entity.pdbx_description
1 polymer ?
#
loop_
_entity_poly.entity_id
_entity_poly.type
_entity_poly.pdbx_seq_one_letter_code
_entity_poly.pdbx_strand_id
1 'polypeptide(L)'
;MNSFLMPIGCYGGEIFGMSEARVKPIQAEIDKTIRLVANDGKSAAMERVRAELGIKFVFLKTSTARERAYHKWPTLKTWIADLIKSPIKARMATWVTGSARWIKKFCVQDSKGETTITIVDSKNKNCRSKIHQWTVY
;
A
#
# COMPACT_ATOMS: atom_id res chain seq x y z
N MET A 1 1.73 19.35 4.98
CA MET A 1 1.35 18.73 3.69
C MET A 1 0.80 17.31 3.80
N ASN A 2 1.26 16.46 4.72
CA ASN A 2 0.83 15.05 4.84
C ASN A 2 -0.68 14.86 5.13
N SER A 3 -1.35 15.92 5.59
CA SER A 3 -2.75 15.91 6.02
C SER A 3 -3.77 15.89 4.87
N PHE A 4 -3.45 16.35 3.66
CA PHE A 4 -4.43 16.43 2.56
C PHE A 4 -4.14 15.47 1.40
N LEU A 5 -2.92 15.46 0.88
CA LEU A 5 -2.57 14.67 -0.32
C LEU A 5 -2.67 13.17 -0.08
N MET A 6 -2.20 12.70 1.08
CA MET A 6 -2.20 11.27 1.40
C MET A 6 -3.61 10.71 1.62
N PRO A 7 -4.52 11.37 2.37
CA PRO A 7 -5.92 10.91 2.45
C PRO A 7 -6.63 10.88 1.11
N ILE A 8 -6.44 11.89 0.24
CA ILE A 8 -7.07 11.95 -1.08
C ILE A 8 -6.56 10.80 -1.96
N GLY A 9 -5.25 10.61 -2.08
CA GLY A 9 -4.68 9.53 -2.90
C GLY A 9 -4.92 8.12 -2.34
N CYS A 10 -5.17 7.98 -1.04
CA CYS A 10 -5.48 6.70 -0.41
C CYS A 10 -6.97 6.42 -0.28
N TYR A 11 -7.84 7.34 -0.71
CA TYR A 11 -9.28 7.13 -0.64
C TYR A 11 -9.69 5.90 -1.46
N GLY A 12 -10.44 4.97 -0.86
CA GLY A 12 -10.78 3.69 -1.50
C GLY A 12 -9.61 2.69 -1.56
N GLY A 13 -8.51 2.94 -0.85
CA GLY A 13 -7.32 2.07 -0.80
C GLY A 13 -7.60 0.62 -0.41
N GLU A 14 -8.68 0.40 0.34
CA GLU A 14 -9.19 -0.94 0.69
C GLU A 14 -9.53 -1.77 -0.56
N ILE A 15 -9.94 -1.12 -1.67
CA ILE A 15 -10.35 -1.79 -2.90
C ILE A 15 -9.15 -2.07 -3.82
N PHE A 16 -8.30 -1.07 -4.09
CA PHE A 16 -7.22 -1.20 -5.08
C PHE A 16 -5.84 -1.52 -4.49
N GLY A 17 -5.68 -1.48 -3.16
CA GLY A 17 -4.42 -1.76 -2.46
C GLY A 17 -3.82 -3.13 -2.81
N MET A 18 -2.55 -3.34 -2.46
CA MET A 18 -1.73 -4.52 -2.81
C MET A 18 -1.44 -4.72 -4.31
N SER A 19 -2.04 -3.93 -5.21
CA SER A 19 -1.71 -3.92 -6.64
C SER A 19 -0.76 -2.77 -6.98
N GLU A 20 0.52 -3.07 -7.19
CA GLU A 20 1.51 -2.03 -7.50
C GLU A 20 1.17 -1.29 -8.80
N ALA A 21 0.66 -1.99 -9.82
CA ALA A 21 0.25 -1.39 -11.09
C ALA A 21 -0.82 -0.30 -10.92
N ARG A 22 -1.77 -0.48 -9.99
CA ARG A 22 -2.83 0.50 -9.72
C ARG A 22 -2.33 1.65 -8.86
N VAL A 23 -1.41 1.38 -7.94
CA VAL A 23 -0.88 2.38 -7.01
C VAL A 23 0.22 3.25 -7.63
N LYS A 24 0.98 2.73 -8.60
CA LYS A 24 2.04 3.46 -9.32
C LYS A 24 1.61 4.85 -9.85
N PRO A 25 0.52 4.98 -10.63
CA PRO A 25 0.11 6.30 -11.14
C PRO A 25 -0.28 7.28 -10.02
N ILE A 26 -0.92 6.78 -8.96
CA ILE A 26 -1.30 7.59 -7.80
C ILE A 26 -0.06 8.10 -7.06
N GLN A 27 0.91 7.21 -6.82
CA GLN A 27 2.18 7.56 -6.19
C GLN A 27 2.93 8.60 -7.03
N ALA A 28 2.97 8.43 -8.36
CA ALA A 28 3.64 9.37 -9.26
C ALA A 28 3.05 10.79 -9.20
N GLU A 29 1.73 10.92 -9.08
CA GLU A 29 1.09 12.24 -8.96
C GLU A 29 1.39 12.90 -7.61
N ILE A 30 1.32 12.12 -6.52
CA ILE A 30 1.74 12.60 -5.20
C ILE A 30 3.21 13.03 -5.21
N ASP A 31 4.07 12.28 -5.88
CA ASP A 31 5.49 12.63 -5.99
C ASP A 31 5.73 13.94 -6.72
N LYS A 32 4.99 14.20 -7.80
CA LYS A 32 5.06 15.48 -8.50
C LYS A 32 4.66 16.63 -7.57
N THR A 33 3.56 16.47 -6.83
CA THR A 33 3.13 17.51 -5.88
C THR A 33 4.14 17.73 -4.76
N ILE A 34 4.75 16.67 -4.24
CA ILE A 34 5.82 16.78 -3.23
C ILE A 34 7.02 17.52 -3.80
N ARG A 35 7.46 17.21 -5.03
CA ARG A 35 8.59 17.91 -5.68
C ARG A 35 8.31 19.40 -5.84
N LEU A 36 7.10 19.76 -6.26
CA LEU A 36 6.70 21.16 -6.41
C LEU A 36 6.73 21.91 -5.08
N VAL A 37 6.25 21.27 -4.01
CA VAL A 37 6.23 21.85 -2.67
C VAL A 37 7.63 21.98 -2.06
N ALA A 38 8.46 20.96 -2.23
CA ALA A 38 9.82 20.94 -1.69
C ALA A 38 10.80 21.80 -2.51
N ASN A 39 10.36 22.31 -3.66
CA ASN A 39 11.19 23.03 -4.63
C ASN A 39 12.45 22.25 -5.04
N ASP A 40 12.32 20.92 -5.12
CA ASP A 40 13.43 20.03 -5.41
C ASP A 40 13.67 19.88 -6.92
N GLY A 41 14.95 19.87 -7.30
CA GLY A 41 15.37 19.58 -8.68
C GLY A 41 15.00 18.16 -9.14
N LYS A 42 14.92 17.95 -10.45
CA LYS A 42 14.64 16.62 -11.04
C LYS A 42 15.65 15.54 -10.65
N SER A 43 16.86 15.94 -10.26
CA SER A 43 17.95 15.07 -9.80
C SER A 43 17.76 14.55 -8.37
N ALA A 44 16.89 15.17 -7.56
CA ALA A 44 16.65 14.74 -6.19
C ALA A 44 15.95 13.37 -6.18
N ALA A 45 16.50 12.45 -5.40
CA ALA A 45 15.93 11.11 -5.21
C ALA A 45 14.66 11.20 -4.36
N MET A 46 13.49 10.92 -4.96
CA MET A 46 12.21 11.03 -4.25
C MET A 46 12.12 10.17 -2.98
N GLU A 47 12.81 9.05 -2.94
CA GLU A 47 12.82 8.19 -1.75
C GLU A 47 13.38 8.93 -0.53
N ARG A 48 14.42 9.76 -0.72
CA ARG A 48 15.02 10.59 0.32
C ARG A 48 14.10 11.74 0.73
N VAL A 49 13.59 12.49 -0.25
CA VAL A 49 12.66 13.60 -0.01
C VAL A 49 11.45 13.13 0.79
N ARG A 50 10.88 11.96 0.45
CA ARG A 50 9.78 11.38 1.22
C ARG A 50 10.19 10.95 2.63
N ALA A 51 11.37 10.35 2.79
CA ALA A 51 11.87 9.93 4.10
C ALA A 51 12.09 11.12 5.03
N GLU A 52 12.68 12.21 4.53
CA GLU A 52 12.91 13.45 5.28
C GLU A 52 11.60 14.16 5.65
N LEU A 53 10.59 14.11 4.76
CA LEU A 53 9.24 14.61 5.03
C LEU A 53 8.38 13.63 5.87
N GLY A 54 8.90 12.46 6.24
CA GLY A 54 8.16 11.42 6.98
C GLY A 54 6.94 10.86 6.23
N ILE A 55 6.92 10.94 4.90
CA ILE A 55 5.80 10.51 4.06
C ILE A 55 5.91 9.02 3.75
N LYS A 56 4.98 8.23 4.31
CA LYS A 56 4.83 6.81 3.96
C LYS A 56 4.31 6.64 2.53
N PHE A 57 4.75 5.58 1.86
CA PHE A 57 4.25 5.23 0.52
C PHE A 57 2.74 4.99 0.50
N VAL A 58 2.09 5.40 -0.59
CA VAL A 58 0.66 5.12 -0.86
C VAL A 58 0.42 3.61 -0.86
N PHE A 59 1.36 2.85 -1.44
CA PHE A 59 1.28 1.40 -1.50
C PHE A 59 1.20 0.77 -0.11
N LEU A 60 1.93 1.32 0.86
CA LEU A 60 1.91 0.84 2.23
C LEU A 60 0.55 1.11 2.87
N LYS A 61 0.08 2.36 2.84
CA LYS A 61 -1.21 2.74 3.43
C LYS A 61 -2.39 1.96 2.84
N THR A 62 -2.44 1.85 1.52
CA THR A 62 -3.54 1.18 0.81
C THR A 62 -3.52 -0.33 1.02
N SER A 63 -2.33 -0.94 1.14
CA SER A 63 -2.22 -2.38 1.43
C SER A 63 -2.64 -2.70 2.87
N THR A 64 -2.21 -1.91 3.86
CA THR A 64 -2.68 -2.06 5.25
C THR A 64 -4.19 -1.82 5.37
N ALA A 65 -4.74 -0.88 4.59
CA ALA A 65 -6.18 -0.64 4.54
C ALA A 65 -6.92 -1.88 3.98
N ARG A 66 -6.44 -2.45 2.87
CA ARG A 66 -7.03 -3.67 2.28
C ARG A 66 -6.95 -4.89 3.19
N GLU A 67 -5.82 -5.10 3.87
CA GLU A 67 -5.66 -6.14 4.88
C GLU A 67 -6.71 -5.98 5.99
N ARG A 68 -6.78 -4.78 6.59
CA ARG A 68 -7.77 -4.47 7.63
C ARG A 68 -9.21 -4.70 7.15
N ALA A 69 -9.53 -4.24 5.95
CA ALA A 69 -10.84 -4.40 5.33
C ALA A 69 -11.21 -5.88 5.20
N TYR A 70 -10.30 -6.72 4.73
CA TYR A 70 -10.54 -8.15 4.57
C TYR A 70 -10.86 -8.86 5.90
N HIS A 71 -10.19 -8.49 6.99
CA HIS A 71 -10.50 -9.07 8.32
C HIS A 71 -11.74 -8.45 8.96
N LYS A 72 -12.03 -7.17 8.71
CA LYS A 72 -13.15 -6.45 9.33
C LYS A 72 -14.47 -6.72 8.64
N TRP A 73 -14.53 -6.71 7.31
CA TRP A 73 -15.78 -6.79 6.58
C TRP A 73 -16.60 -8.07 6.84
N PRO A 74 -16.01 -9.26 7.04
CA PRO A 74 -16.76 -10.47 7.38
C PRO A 74 -17.54 -10.40 8.70
N THR A 75 -17.11 -9.54 9.64
CA THR A 75 -17.78 -9.37 10.94
C THR A 75 -18.91 -8.34 10.92
N LEU A 76 -19.04 -7.57 9.83
CA LEU A 76 -20.10 -6.58 9.66
C LEU A 76 -21.33 -7.17 8.95
N LYS A 77 -22.51 -6.60 9.23
CA LYS A 77 -23.77 -6.91 8.52
C LYS A 77 -23.86 -6.08 7.23
N THR A 78 -23.00 -6.36 6.26
CA THR A 78 -22.98 -5.66 4.97
C THR A 78 -23.02 -6.67 3.82
N TRP A 79 -23.53 -6.26 2.66
CA TRP A 79 -23.54 -7.09 1.43
C TRP A 79 -22.12 -7.56 1.03
N ILE A 80 -21.07 -6.81 1.40
CA ILE A 80 -19.68 -7.20 1.20
C ILE A 80 -19.32 -8.42 2.05
N ALA A 81 -19.84 -8.53 3.27
CA ALA A 81 -19.63 -9.69 4.12
C ALA A 81 -20.23 -10.96 3.49
N ASP A 82 -21.42 -10.84 2.91
CA ASP A 82 -22.09 -11.94 2.22
C ASP A 82 -21.30 -12.35 0.96
N LEU A 83 -20.75 -11.38 0.22
CA LEU A 83 -19.85 -11.67 -0.91
C LEU A 83 -18.54 -12.35 -0.50
N ILE A 84 -18.00 -12.05 0.70
CA ILE A 84 -16.80 -12.72 1.20
C ILE A 84 -17.13 -14.16 1.62
N LYS A 85 -18.27 -14.37 2.30
CA LYS A 85 -18.72 -15.69 2.74
C LYS A 85 -19.17 -16.58 1.57
N SER A 86 -19.77 -15.98 0.54
CA SER A 86 -20.31 -16.66 -0.63
C SER A 86 -19.80 -15.98 -1.91
N PRO A 87 -18.52 -16.21 -2.28
CA PRO A 87 -17.93 -15.61 -3.46
C PRO A 87 -18.61 -16.11 -4.74
N ILE A 88 -18.71 -15.22 -5.73
CA ILE A 88 -19.32 -15.50 -7.03
C ILE A 88 -18.49 -16.58 -7.75
N LYS A 89 -19.02 -17.81 -7.81
CA LYS A 89 -18.34 -18.98 -8.39
C LYS A 89 -18.16 -18.90 -9.90
N ALA A 90 -19.03 -18.16 -10.60
CA ALA A 90 -18.97 -17.99 -12.05
C ALA A 90 -17.75 -17.19 -12.54
N ARG A 91 -17.03 -16.50 -11.64
CA ARG A 91 -15.83 -15.71 -11.99
C ARG A 91 -14.64 -16.13 -11.13
N MET A 92 -13.56 -16.56 -11.80
CA MET A 92 -12.32 -17.01 -11.15
C MET A 92 -11.54 -15.88 -10.46
N ALA A 93 -11.63 -14.65 -10.98
CA ALA A 93 -10.92 -13.48 -10.45
C ALA A 93 -11.91 -12.40 -10.00
N THR A 94 -12.23 -12.38 -8.72
CA THR A 94 -13.01 -11.31 -8.07
C THR A 94 -12.15 -10.53 -7.11
N TRP A 95 -12.65 -9.41 -6.62
CA TRP A 95 -11.95 -8.64 -5.59
C TRP A 95 -11.65 -9.50 -4.35
N VAL A 96 -12.61 -10.34 -3.92
CA VAL A 96 -12.49 -11.23 -2.75
C VAL A 96 -11.40 -12.28 -2.96
N THR A 97 -11.44 -13.02 -4.09
CA THR A 97 -10.45 -14.07 -4.36
C THR A 97 -9.05 -13.48 -4.60
N GLY A 98 -8.98 -12.28 -5.18
CA GLY A 98 -7.75 -11.51 -5.30
C GLY A 98 -7.19 -11.07 -3.94
N SER A 99 -8.03 -10.52 -3.05
CA SER A 99 -7.63 -10.11 -1.70
C SER A 99 -7.07 -11.28 -0.89
N ALA A 100 -7.75 -12.43 -0.91
CA ALA A 100 -7.28 -13.64 -0.23
C ALA A 100 -5.90 -14.09 -0.75
N ARG A 101 -5.68 -14.03 -2.07
CA ARG A 101 -4.38 -14.38 -2.68
C ARG A 101 -3.27 -13.42 -2.26
N TRP A 102 -3.56 -12.12 -2.23
CA TRP A 102 -2.57 -11.11 -1.82
C TRP A 102 -2.24 -11.21 -0.33
N ILE A 103 -3.25 -11.41 0.52
CA ILE A 103 -3.04 -11.59 1.96
C ILE A 103 -2.21 -12.84 2.21
N LYS A 104 -2.54 -13.99 1.60
CA LYS A 104 -1.69 -15.19 1.69
C LYS A 104 -0.24 -14.97 1.22
N LYS A 105 -0.01 -14.02 0.30
CA LYS A 105 1.33 -13.70 -0.20
C LYS A 105 2.10 -12.78 0.75
N PHE A 106 1.43 -11.88 1.47
CA PHE A 106 2.05 -10.82 2.26
C PHE A 106 1.92 -10.99 3.78
N CYS A 107 0.94 -11.76 4.25
CA CYS A 107 0.73 -12.16 5.64
C CYS A 107 1.00 -13.67 5.75
N VAL A 108 1.97 -14.04 6.59
CA VAL A 108 2.41 -15.42 6.81
C VAL A 108 1.69 -16.04 8.00
N GLN A 109 1.35 -15.25 9.03
CA GLN A 109 0.67 -15.72 10.25
C GLN A 109 -0.75 -15.12 10.40
N ASP A 110 -1.25 -14.41 9.37
CA ASP A 110 -2.54 -13.71 9.37
C ASP A 110 -2.72 -12.71 10.55
N SER A 111 -1.63 -12.29 11.18
CA SER A 111 -1.68 -11.26 12.23
C SER A 111 -1.80 -9.87 11.62
N LYS A 112 -2.49 -8.97 12.34
CA LYS A 112 -2.80 -7.63 11.84
C LYS A 112 -1.51 -6.83 11.61
N GLY A 113 -1.27 -6.40 10.38
CA GLY A 113 -0.20 -5.47 10.03
C GLY A 113 1.03 -6.13 9.42
N GLU A 114 1.04 -7.45 9.23
CA GLU A 114 2.11 -8.20 8.58
C GLU A 114 2.39 -7.72 7.16
N THR A 115 1.34 -7.32 6.44
CA THR A 115 1.48 -6.75 5.09
C THR A 115 2.39 -5.53 5.09
N THR A 116 2.41 -4.76 6.18
CA THR A 116 3.26 -3.58 6.32
C THR A 116 4.74 -3.96 6.41
N ILE A 117 5.05 -5.01 7.18
CA ILE A 117 6.40 -5.49 7.43
C ILE A 117 6.98 -6.10 6.14
N THR A 118 6.23 -7.00 5.50
CA THR A 118 6.71 -7.70 4.30
C THR A 118 6.90 -6.77 3.10
N ILE A 119 6.05 -5.76 2.95
CA ILE A 119 6.18 -4.74 1.89
C ILE A 119 7.41 -3.85 2.14
N VAL A 120 7.63 -3.42 3.38
CA VAL A 120 8.81 -2.61 3.74
C VAL A 120 10.08 -3.42 3.50
N ASP A 121 10.13 -4.67 3.96
CA ASP A 121 11.28 -5.56 3.74
C ASP A 121 11.55 -5.81 2.25
N SER A 122 10.51 -6.01 1.45
CA SER A 122 10.65 -6.19 0.00
C SER A 122 11.17 -4.93 -0.69
N LYS A 123 10.73 -3.75 -0.25
CA LYS A 123 11.22 -2.46 -0.75
C LYS A 123 12.68 -2.23 -0.38
N ASN A 124 13.06 -2.54 0.87
CA ASN A 124 14.44 -2.44 1.34
C ASN A 124 15.38 -3.37 0.54
N LYS A 125 14.97 -4.62 0.30
CA LYS A 125 15.74 -5.57 -0.54
C LYS A 125 15.96 -5.08 -1.98
N ASN A 126 14.97 -4.38 -2.54
CA ASN A 126 15.07 -3.84 -3.91
C ASN A 126 15.76 -2.47 -3.98
N CYS A 127 16.06 -1.83 -2.83
CA CYS A 127 16.77 -0.57 -2.79
C CYS A 127 18.26 -0.79 -3.09
N ARG A 128 18.68 -0.52 -4.33
CA ARG A 128 20.09 -0.62 -4.76
C ARG A 128 20.95 0.57 -4.34
N SER A 129 20.44 1.47 -3.51
CA SER A 129 21.24 2.60 -3.03
C SER A 129 22.31 2.09 -2.07
N LYS A 130 23.57 2.53 -2.23
CA LYS A 130 24.69 2.17 -1.34
C LYS A 130 24.50 2.66 0.11
N ILE A 131 23.41 3.39 0.39
CA ILE A 131 23.15 4.07 1.66
C ILE A 131 22.65 3.08 2.73
N HIS A 132 21.93 2.02 2.36
CA HIS A 132 21.44 1.01 3.32
C HIS A 132 22.58 0.26 4.05
N GLN A 133 23.80 0.27 3.48
CA GLN A 133 25.00 -0.26 4.11
C GLN A 133 25.50 0.58 5.29
N TRP A 134 25.09 1.85 5.40
CA TRP A 134 25.55 2.78 6.44
C TRP A 134 24.59 2.89 7.64
N THR A 135 23.37 2.37 7.52
CA THR A 135 22.35 2.36 8.58
C THR A 135 22.43 1.14 9.50
N VAL A 136 23.38 0.23 9.27
CA VAL A 136 23.65 -0.92 10.14
C VAL A 136 24.92 -0.63 10.95
N TYR A 137 24.79 0.21 11.97
CA TYR A 137 25.70 0.33 13.12
C TYR A 137 24.89 0.75 14.35
#